data_AF-A0A9P7F0R7-F1
#
_entry.id   AF-A0A9P7F0R7-F1
#
_cell.length_a   1.000
_cell.length_b   1.000
_cell.length_c   1.000
_cell.angle_alpha   90.00
_cell.angle_beta   90.00
_cell.angle_gamma   90.00
#
_symmetry.space_group_name_H-M   'P 1'
#
loop_
_entity.id
_entity.type
_entity.pdbx_description
1 polymer ?
#
loop_
_entity_poly.entity_id
_entity_poly.type
_entity_poly.pdbx_seq_one_letter_code
_entity_poly.pdbx_strand_id
1 'polypeptide(L)'
;LNMEVCHLCTAIHDETAKTPFVINNLLISDPLLAAELKSQWRSQAAINVIHLYHLDQIENLFGFSGIRGIGTHLTNAASSSEGYYVHPEGELQVGTGGGEFLS
;
A
#
# COMPACT_ATOMS: atom_id res chain seq x y z
N LEU A 1 -13.41 -14.01 10.87
CA LEU A 1 -12.00 -13.79 11.29
C LEU A 1 -11.14 -13.27 10.15
N ASN A 2 -11.10 -13.93 8.98
CA ASN A 2 -10.17 -13.55 7.90
C ASN A 2 -10.38 -12.13 7.32
N MET A 3 -11.62 -11.65 7.20
CA MET A 3 -11.89 -10.32 6.61
C MET A 3 -11.38 -9.17 7.50
N GLU A 4 -11.58 -9.26 8.82
CA GLU A 4 -11.12 -8.23 9.77
C GLU A 4 -9.59 -8.17 9.84
N VAL A 5 -8.93 -9.33 9.77
CA VAL A 5 -7.47 -9.46 9.64
C VAL A 5 -6.99 -8.76 8.36
N CYS A 6 -7.63 -9.02 7.21
CA CYS A 6 -7.30 -8.37 5.95
C CYS A 6 -7.52 -6.85 5.99
N HIS A 7 -8.62 -6.39 6.59
CA HIS A 7 -8.92 -4.96 6.74
C HIS A 7 -7.87 -4.27 7.61
N LEU A 8 -7.46 -4.89 8.73
CA LEU A 8 -6.42 -4.34 9.59
C LEU A 8 -5.07 -4.27 8.87
N CYS A 9 -4.68 -5.33 8.14
CA CYS A 9 -3.47 -5.31 7.31
C CYS A 9 -3.51 -4.17 6.27
N THR A 10 -4.66 -3.99 5.62
CA THR A 10 -4.85 -2.94 4.60
C THR A 10 -4.78 -1.55 5.21
N ALA A 11 -5.43 -1.33 6.35
CA ALA A 11 -5.41 -0.05 7.05
C ALA A 11 -3.98 0.32 7.48
N ILE A 12 -3.24 -0.62 8.08
CA ILE A 12 -1.84 -0.42 8.50
C ILE A 12 -0.95 -0.11 7.28
N HIS A 13 -1.14 -0.85 6.18
CA HIS A 13 -0.37 -0.65 4.95
C HIS A 13 -0.62 0.74 4.34
N ASP A 14 -1.88 1.11 4.16
CA ASP A 14 -2.29 2.38 3.59
C ASP A 14 -1.81 3.57 4.42
N GLU A 15 -1.96 3.48 5.74
CA GLU A 15 -1.50 4.50 6.68
C GLU A 15 0.03 4.65 6.60
N THR A 16 0.76 3.52 6.55
CA THR A 16 2.23 3.52 6.42
C THR A 16 2.71 4.15 5.11
N ALA A 17 1.99 3.94 4.01
CA ALA A 17 2.32 4.51 2.72
C ALA A 17 2.00 6.02 2.63
N LYS A 18 0.87 6.46 3.20
CA LYS A 18 0.35 7.83 3.06
C LYS A 18 0.96 8.81 4.07
N THR A 19 1.20 8.38 5.31
CA THR A 19 1.59 9.27 6.41
C THR A 19 2.92 9.99 6.19
N PRO A 20 3.99 9.34 5.68
CA PRO A 20 5.26 10.04 5.39
C PRO A 20 5.09 11.18 4.38
N PHE A 21 4.26 10.99 3.36
CA PHE A 21 3.98 12.02 2.36
C PHE A 21 3.28 13.23 2.98
N VAL A 22 2.26 13.00 3.82
CA VAL A 22 1.54 14.07 4.53
C VAL A 22 2.48 14.84 5.46
N ILE A 23 3.32 14.15 6.23
CA ILE A 23 4.32 14.79 7.09
C ILE A 23 5.28 15.65 6.27
N ASN A 24 5.78 15.15 5.14
CA ASN A 24 6.70 15.90 4.28
C ASN A 24 6.06 17.17 3.70
N ASN A 25 4.79 17.12 3.31
CA ASN A 25 4.07 18.31 2.86
C ASN A 25 3.87 19.32 4.00
N LEU A 26 3.52 18.83 5.19
CA LEU A 26 3.33 19.67 6.37
C LEU A 26 4.62 20.32 6.85
N LEU A 27 5.79 19.71 6.64
CA LEU A 27 7.08 20.35 6.97
C LEU A 27 7.28 21.69 6.25
N ILE A 28 6.64 21.88 5.08
CA ILE A 28 6.72 23.12 4.30
C ILE A 28 5.66 24.12 4.77
N SER A 29 4.43 23.67 5.03
CA SER A 29 3.30 24.57 5.33
C SER A 29 3.12 24.86 6.83
N ASP A 30 3.31 23.87 7.69
CA ASP A 30 3.17 23.95 9.14
C ASP A 30 4.10 22.95 9.87
N PRO A 31 5.35 23.37 10.18
CA PRO A 31 6.34 22.51 10.81
C PRO A 31 5.94 22.03 12.20
N LEU A 32 5.11 22.78 12.94
CA LEU A 32 4.69 22.42 14.29
C LEU A 32 3.69 21.26 14.23
N LEU A 33 2.72 21.36 13.31
CA LEU A 33 1.78 20.27 13.05
C LEU A 33 2.49 19.03 12.50
N ALA A 34 3.50 19.19 11.64
CA ALA A 34 4.32 18.09 11.15
C ALA A 34 5.06 17.37 12.29
N ALA A 35 5.57 18.10 13.27
CA ALA A 35 6.26 17.53 14.44
C ALA A 35 5.31 16.73 15.33
N GLU A 36 4.12 17.27 15.60
CA GLU A 36 3.08 16.57 16.38
C GLU A 36 2.62 15.30 15.66
N LEU A 37 2.27 15.41 14.37
CA LEU A 37 1.85 14.27 13.56
C LEU A 37 2.93 13.18 13.51
N LYS A 38 4.21 13.57 13.40
CA LYS A 38 5.34 12.64 13.44
C LYS A 38 5.48 11.95 14.81
N SER A 39 5.23 12.65 15.90
CA SER A 39 5.24 12.09 17.26
C SER A 39 4.14 11.03 17.42
N GLN A 40 2.91 11.38 17.03
CA GLN A 40 1.77 10.47 17.08
C GLN A 40 1.96 9.25 16.17
N TRP A 41 2.46 9.47 14.95
CA TRP A 41 2.74 8.41 13.99
C TRP A 41 3.74 7.39 14.55
N ARG A 42 4.77 7.81 15.29
CA ARG A 42 5.74 6.88 15.90
C ARG A 42 5.08 5.97 16.93
N SER A 43 4.21 6.52 17.77
CA SER A 43 3.45 5.74 18.76
C SER A 43 2.52 4.75 18.06
N GLN A 44 1.82 5.19 17.02
CA GLN A 44 0.94 4.33 16.22
C GLN A 44 1.73 3.23 15.50
N ALA A 45 2.89 3.55 14.91
CA ALA A 45 3.74 2.58 14.24
C ALA A 45 4.22 1.47 15.19
N ALA A 46 4.54 1.79 16.45
CA ALA A 46 4.90 0.78 17.45
C ALA A 46 3.72 -0.18 17.75
N ILE A 47 2.51 0.36 17.85
CA ILE A 47 1.28 -0.44 18.03
C ILE A 47 1.02 -1.31 16.79
N ASN A 48 1.17 -0.74 15.59
CA ASN A 48 0.99 -1.44 14.33
C ASN A 48 1.97 -2.62 14.19
N VAL A 49 3.21 -2.51 14.69
CA VAL A 49 4.16 -3.64 14.74
C VAL A 49 3.63 -4.79 15.60
N ILE A 50 3.04 -4.49 16.76
CA ILE A 50 2.45 -5.51 17.64
C ILE A 50 1.25 -6.17 16.93
N HIS A 51 0.41 -5.38 16.26
CA HIS A 51 -0.69 -5.91 15.47
C HIS A 51 -0.21 -6.84 14.37
N LEU A 52 0.80 -6.45 13.59
CA LEU A 52 1.38 -7.28 12.53
C LEU A 52 1.95 -8.58 13.09
N TYR A 53 2.62 -8.54 14.24
CA TYR A 53 3.11 -9.75 14.90
C TYR A 53 1.97 -10.71 15.26
N HIS A 54 0.89 -10.21 15.88
CA HIS A 54 -0.26 -11.04 16.22
C HIS A 54 -0.99 -11.58 14.97
N LEU A 55 -1.08 -10.78 13.91
CA LEU A 55 -1.67 -11.19 12.64
C LEU A 55 -0.87 -12.34 12.03
N ASP A 56 0.46 -12.26 12.03
CA ASP A 56 1.33 -13.35 11.56
C ASP A 56 1.14 -14.63 12.40
N GLN A 57 0.97 -14.51 13.72
CA GLN A 57 0.67 -15.67 14.57
C GLN A 57 -0.69 -16.30 14.23
N ILE A 58 -1.72 -15.49 13.93
CA ILE A 58 -3.04 -15.99 13.51
C ILE A 58 -2.97 -16.69 12.15
N GLU A 59 -2.22 -16.13 11.20
CA GLU A 59 -2.01 -16.74 9.88
C GLU A 59 -1.30 -18.11 9.97
N ASN A 60 -0.43 -18.28 10.98
CA ASN A 60 0.31 -19.52 11.23
C ASN A 60 -0.49 -20.60 11.99
N LEU A 61 -1.74 -20.33 12.40
CA LEU A 61 -2.57 -21.32 13.10
C LEU A 61 -3.08 -22.43 12.17
N PHE A 62 -3.02 -23.68 12.65
CA PHE A 62 -3.55 -24.83 11.93
C PHE A 62 -5.08 -24.70 11.78
N GLY A 63 -5.54 -24.52 10.53
CA GLY A 63 -6.96 -24.29 10.22
C GLY A 63 -7.29 -22.86 9.77
N PHE A 64 -6.31 -21.95 9.67
CA PHE A 64 -6.51 -20.69 8.97
C PHE A 64 -6.75 -20.93 7.47
N SER A 65 -7.88 -20.45 6.95
CA SER A 65 -8.29 -20.59 5.55
C SER A 65 -8.28 -19.26 4.77
N GLY A 66 -7.65 -18.23 5.34
CA GLY A 66 -7.62 -16.89 4.75
C GLY A 66 -6.53 -16.73 3.71
N ILE A 67 -6.75 -15.78 2.78
CA ILE A 67 -5.71 -15.37 1.83
C ILE A 67 -4.75 -14.45 2.58
N ARG A 68 -3.46 -14.78 2.52
CA ARG A 68 -2.39 -13.93 3.03
C ARG A 68 -2.25 -12.73 2.09
N GLY A 69 -2.47 -11.51 2.58
CA GLY A 69 -2.20 -10.32 1.77
C GLY A 69 -2.94 -9.05 2.17
N ILE A 70 -2.48 -7.96 1.56
CA ILE A 70 -3.10 -6.63 1.62
C ILE A 70 -4.34 -6.65 0.71
N GLY A 71 -5.47 -6.14 1.20
CA GLY A 71 -6.64 -5.94 0.37
C GLY A 71 -6.34 -4.92 -0.72
N THR A 72 -6.60 -5.27 -1.98
CA THR A 72 -6.50 -4.30 -3.07
C THR A 72 -7.74 -3.41 -3.01
N HIS A 73 -7.52 -2.09 -2.90
CA HIS A 73 -8.60 -1.15 -3.14
C HIS A 73 -9.02 -1.31 -4.61
N LEU A 74 -10.23 -1.82 -4.83
CA LEU A 74 -10.94 -1.66 -6.11
C LEU A 74 -11.26 -0.18 -6.27
N THR A 75 -10.23 0.62 -6.57
CA THR A 75 -10.46 1.88 -7.27
C THR A 75 -11.13 1.49 -8.58
N ASN A 76 -12.23 2.15 -8.92
CA ASN A 76 -13.01 1.86 -10.12
C ASN A 76 -12.15 2.13 -11.36
N ALA A 77 -11.29 1.18 -11.73
CA ALA A 77 -10.35 1.24 -12.84
C ALA A 77 -11.03 0.89 -14.17
N ALA A 78 -12.30 1.29 -14.33
CA ALA A 78 -12.96 1.34 -15.62
C ALA A 78 -12.73 2.72 -16.25
N SER A 79 -11.46 3.08 -16.48
CA SER A 79 -10.99 4.09 -17.45
C SER A 79 -9.55 4.53 -17.17
N SER A 80 -8.57 3.69 -17.50
CA SER A 80 -7.40 4.14 -18.26
C SER A 80 -6.49 2.93 -18.49
N SER A 81 -6.58 2.39 -19.70
CA SER A 81 -5.63 1.44 -20.25
C SER A 81 -4.32 2.16 -20.56
N GLU A 82 -3.35 2.12 -19.65
CA GLU A 82 -1.96 2.42 -19.99
C GLU A 82 -1.04 1.68 -19.01
N GLY A 83 -0.72 0.43 -19.38
CA GLY A 83 0.22 -0.39 -18.65
C GLY A 83 1.65 0.00 -19.02
N TYR A 84 2.42 0.50 -18.05
CA TYR A 84 3.87 0.59 -18.16
C TYR A 84 4.49 -0.61 -17.44
N TYR A 85 5.05 -1.55 -18.21
CA TYR A 85 6.00 -2.54 -17.68
C TYR A 85 7.41 -1.93 -17.72
N VAL A 86 8.05 -1.84 -16.56
CA VAL A 86 9.49 -1.51 -16.47
C VAL A 86 10.26 -2.82 -16.44
N HIS A 87 11.00 -3.12 -17.50
CA HIS A 87 11.99 -4.19 -17.53
C HIS A 87 13.21 -3.79 -16.68
N PRO A 88 13.89 -4.75 -16.02
CA PRO A 88 14.95 -4.47 -15.05
C PRO A 88 16.29 -3.99 -15.67
N GLU A 89 16.34 -3.73 -16.97
CA GLU A 89 17.55 -3.26 -17.66
C GLU A 89 17.24 -1.99 -18.46
N GLY A 90 17.08 -0.87 -17.74
CA GLY A 90 17.59 0.45 -18.10
C GLY A 90 17.26 1.13 -19.45
N GLU A 91 16.52 0.52 -20.37
CA GLU A 91 16.24 1.11 -21.69
C GLU A 91 14.74 1.39 -21.87
N LEU A 92 14.42 2.68 -21.92
CA LEU A 92 13.07 3.20 -22.17
C LEU A 92 12.82 3.13 -23.68
N GLN A 93 12.01 2.16 -24.13
CA GLN A 93 11.52 2.14 -25.51
C GLN A 93 10.03 2.42 -25.54
N VAL A 94 9.66 3.54 -26.17
CA VAL A 94 8.28 3.97 -26.40
C VAL A 94 7.65 3.05 -27.44
N GLY A 95 6.87 2.07 -27.00
CA GLY A 95 6.05 1.24 -27.88
C GLY A 95 4.86 2.06 -28.39
N THR A 96 4.93 2.55 -29.62
CA THR A 96 3.77 3.15 -30.29
C THR A 96 2.81 2.02 -30.66
N GLY A 97 1.61 2.04 -30.09
CA GLY A 97 0.55 1.11 -30.47
C GLY A 97 0.17 1.31 -31.93
N GLY A 98 0.49 0.32 -32.76
CA GLY A 98 0.01 0.19 -34.12
C GLY A 98 -0.61 -1.19 -34.28
N GLY A 99 -1.93 -1.27 -34.19
CA GLY A 99 -2.64 -2.44 -34.67
C GLY A 99 -2.52 -2.52 -36.17
N GLU A 100 -1.90 -3.57 -36.68
CA GLU A 100 -2.11 -4.01 -38.06
C GLU A 100 -2.60 -5.47 -38.07
N PHE A 101 -3.85 -5.53 -38.48
CA PHE A 101 -4.68 -6.66 -38.87
C PHE A 101 -3.97 -7.46 -39.97
N LEU A 102 -3.63 -8.74 -39.75
CA LEU A 102 -3.44 -9.71 -40.85
C LEU A 102 -3.74 -11.15 -40.40
N SER A 103 -4.90 -11.66 -40.81
CA SER A 103 -5.07 -12.99 -41.43
C SER A 103 -6.31 -12.97 -42.30
#